data_AF-A0A554XAZ0-F1
#
_entry.id   AF-A0A554XAZ0-F1
#
_cell.length_a   1.000
_cell.length_b   1.000
_cell.length_c   1.000
_cell.angle_alpha   90.00
_cell.angle_beta   90.00
_cell.angle_gamma   90.00
#
_symmetry.space_group_name_H-M   'P 1'
#
loop_
_entity.id
_entity.type
_entity.pdbx_description
1 polymer ?
#
loop_
_entity_poly.entity_id
_entity_poly.type
_entity_poly.pdbx_seq_one_letter_code
_entity_poly.pdbx_strand_id
1 'polypeptide(L)'
;MPRLSADQWETIRAEREAGASFPELAAKYGVSHQAIQKRAKAEGWGDGQDVGEIVRRKVAEKVAGVVAACNPKKRAEAINAAAERSAEIIKRHQEESSEIRERLYAGLKAHRAAETKEQKQLAFEDLKAAKIASETLLNIHRAERQAWGLDEERSRADVVIHWDGDE
;
A
#
# COMPACT_ATOMS: atom_id res chain seq x y z
N MET A 1 6.73 -8.51 39.52
CA MET A 1 6.99 -9.28 38.28
C MET A 1 8.15 -8.64 37.55
N PRO A 2 9.16 -9.43 37.13
CA PRO A 2 10.24 -8.90 36.30
C PRO A 2 9.65 -8.28 35.03
N ARG A 3 10.07 -7.04 34.73
CA ARG A 3 9.68 -6.36 33.49
C ARG A 3 10.60 -6.87 32.38
N LEU A 4 10.04 -7.56 31.40
CA LEU A 4 10.78 -7.97 30.21
C LEU A 4 11.25 -6.74 29.41
N SER A 5 12.45 -6.83 28.83
CA SER A 5 13.00 -5.82 27.93
C SER A 5 12.27 -5.81 26.57
N ALA A 6 12.45 -4.75 25.78
CA ALA A 6 11.89 -4.67 24.43
C ALA A 6 12.34 -5.86 23.55
N ASP A 7 13.62 -6.20 23.59
CA ASP A 7 14.21 -7.30 22.81
C ASP A 7 13.62 -8.67 23.21
N GLN A 8 13.32 -8.86 24.50
CA GLN A 8 12.66 -10.07 24.98
C GLN A 8 11.23 -10.18 24.42
N TRP A 9 10.52 -9.06 24.32
CA TRP A 9 9.19 -9.03 23.73
C TRP A 9 9.21 -9.29 22.21
N GLU A 10 10.19 -8.76 21.49
CA GLU A 10 10.39 -9.10 20.07
C GLU A 10 10.68 -10.59 19.89
N THR A 11 11.50 -11.18 20.76
CA THR A 11 11.80 -12.62 20.72
C THR A 11 10.54 -13.46 20.99
N ILE A 12 9.75 -13.09 22.02
CA ILE A 12 8.48 -13.76 22.32
C ILE A 12 7.51 -13.68 21.14
N ARG A 13 7.42 -12.52 20.48
CA ARG A 13 6.60 -12.35 19.28
C ARG A 13 7.06 -13.28 18.16
N ALA A 14 8.37 -13.32 17.89
CA ALA A 14 8.93 -14.16 16.84
C ALA A 14 8.64 -15.65 17.07
N GLU A 15 8.78 -16.12 18.31
CA GLU A 15 8.46 -17.50 18.68
C GLU A 15 6.96 -17.79 18.60
N ARG A 16 6.11 -16.84 19.00
CA ARG A 16 4.66 -16.97 18.87
C ARG A 16 4.24 -17.11 17.40
N GLU A 17 4.79 -16.26 16.55
CA GLU A 17 4.55 -16.29 15.10
C GLU A 17 5.15 -17.54 14.42
N ALA A 18 6.12 -18.21 15.07
CA ALA A 18 6.64 -19.50 14.63
C ALA A 18 5.81 -20.71 15.11
N GLY A 19 4.73 -20.48 15.85
CA GLY A 19 3.79 -21.52 16.31
C GLY A 19 3.86 -21.85 17.80
N ALA A 20 4.73 -21.21 18.58
CA ALA A 20 4.77 -21.45 20.03
C ALA A 20 3.45 -21.03 20.70
N SER A 21 3.00 -21.82 21.68
CA SER A 21 1.77 -21.53 22.42
C SER A 21 2.02 -20.52 23.56
N PHE A 22 0.98 -19.80 23.99
CA PHE A 22 1.10 -18.87 25.12
C PHE A 22 1.57 -19.52 26.43
N PRO A 23 1.14 -20.74 26.80
CA PRO A 23 1.66 -21.44 27.98
C PRO A 23 3.16 -21.78 27.88
N GLU A 24 3.65 -22.20 26.71
CA GLU A 24 5.07 -22.50 26.50
C GLU A 24 5.93 -21.24 26.64
N LEU A 25 5.49 -20.13 26.03
CA LEU A 25 6.18 -18.83 26.13
C LEU A 25 6.15 -18.30 27.57
N ALA A 26 5.03 -18.47 28.28
CA ALA A 26 4.90 -18.08 29.68
C ALA A 26 5.90 -18.81 30.57
N ALA A 27 6.03 -20.13 30.40
CA ALA A 27 6.97 -20.96 31.14
C ALA A 27 8.43 -20.58 30.83
N LYS A 28 8.74 -20.34 29.55
CA LYS A 28 10.11 -20.02 29.08
C LYS A 28 10.60 -18.65 29.56
N TYR A 29 9.73 -17.64 29.55
CA TYR A 29 10.10 -16.25 29.86
C TYR A 29 9.70 -15.82 31.28
N GLY A 30 9.11 -16.71 32.08
CA GLY A 30 8.74 -16.43 33.48
C GLY A 30 7.69 -15.33 33.62
N VAL A 31 6.77 -15.22 32.66
CA VAL A 31 5.68 -14.22 32.64
C VAL A 31 4.32 -14.90 32.51
N SER A 32 3.23 -14.21 32.89
CA SER A 32 1.90 -14.80 32.77
C SER A 32 1.47 -14.93 31.31
N HIS A 33 0.84 -16.06 30.95
CA HIS A 33 0.31 -16.26 29.60
C HIS A 33 -0.72 -15.18 29.24
N GLN A 34 -1.47 -14.66 30.21
CA GLN A 34 -2.42 -13.56 30.00
C GLN A 34 -1.73 -12.25 29.61
N ALA A 35 -0.53 -11.96 30.15
CA ALA A 35 0.24 -10.78 29.77
C ALA A 35 0.70 -10.88 28.31
N ILE A 36 1.17 -12.06 27.89
CA ILE A 36 1.55 -12.33 26.51
C ILE A 36 0.31 -12.24 25.60
N GLN A 37 -0.81 -12.87 25.97
CA GLN A 37 -2.05 -12.85 25.19
C GLN A 37 -2.60 -11.43 25.01
N LYS A 38 -2.63 -10.62 26.07
CA LYS A 38 -3.10 -9.23 26.01
C LYS A 38 -2.25 -8.40 25.05
N ARG A 39 -0.94 -8.60 25.08
CA ARG A 39 -0.01 -7.91 24.18
C ARG A 39 -0.13 -8.41 22.74
N ALA A 40 -0.20 -9.72 22.54
CA ALA A 40 -0.43 -10.35 21.26
C ALA A 40 -1.72 -9.84 20.59
N LYS A 41 -2.80 -9.67 21.37
CA LYS A 41 -4.05 -9.07 20.87
C LYS A 41 -3.90 -7.59 20.51
N ALA A 42 -3.18 -6.82 21.32
CA ALA A 42 -2.96 -5.39 21.08
C ALA A 42 -2.08 -5.12 19.84
N GLU A 43 -1.15 -6.03 19.55
CA GLU A 43 -0.17 -5.91 18.47
C GLU A 43 -0.49 -6.83 17.26
N GLY A 44 -1.59 -7.58 17.30
CA GLY A 44 -2.02 -8.46 16.21
C GLY A 44 -1.05 -9.58 15.86
N TRP A 45 -0.52 -10.30 16.87
CA TRP A 45 0.41 -11.41 16.62
C TRP A 45 -0.32 -12.63 16.05
N GLY A 46 0.25 -13.25 15.01
CA GLY A 46 -0.24 -14.50 14.43
C GLY A 46 0.09 -15.72 15.30
N ASP A 47 -0.64 -16.82 15.10
CA ASP A 47 -0.51 -18.05 15.89
C ASP A 47 0.37 -19.14 15.29
N GLY A 48 0.96 -18.86 14.12
CA GLY A 48 1.81 -19.79 13.37
C GLY A 48 1.05 -20.81 12.51
N GLN A 49 -0.30 -20.86 12.57
CA GLN A 49 -1.09 -21.83 11.80
C GLN A 49 -1.24 -21.41 10.34
N ASP A 50 -1.47 -20.11 10.07
CA ASP A 50 -1.44 -19.56 8.71
C ASP A 50 -0.08 -18.90 8.43
N VAL A 51 0.91 -19.74 8.09
CA VAL A 51 2.23 -19.28 7.64
C VAL A 51 2.11 -18.36 6.43
N GLY A 52 1.11 -18.56 5.56
CA GLY A 52 0.86 -17.72 4.40
C GLY A 52 0.44 -16.30 4.79
N GLU A 53 -0.45 -16.15 5.76
CA GLU A 53 -0.85 -14.86 6.32
C GLU A 53 0.33 -14.16 7.00
N ILE A 54 1.14 -14.92 7.76
CA ILE A 54 2.32 -14.37 8.43
C ILE A 54 3.34 -13.85 7.42
N VAL A 55 3.58 -14.60 6.34
CA VAL A 55 4.44 -14.16 5.24
C VAL A 55 3.86 -12.92 4.56
N ARG A 56 2.56 -12.89 4.21
CA ARG A 56 1.91 -11.72 3.59
C ARG A 56 2.04 -10.48 4.48
N ARG A 57 1.78 -10.61 5.79
CA ARG A 57 1.92 -9.53 6.77
C ARG A 57 3.36 -9.04 6.88
N LYS A 58 4.35 -9.95 6.98
CA LYS A 58 5.77 -9.55 7.06
C LYS A 58 6.28 -8.93 5.77
N VAL A 59 5.81 -9.39 4.61
CA VAL A 59 6.09 -8.76 3.32
C VAL A 59 5.49 -7.36 3.31
N ALA A 60 4.23 -7.19 3.72
CA ALA A 60 3.61 -5.87 3.83
C ALA A 60 4.36 -4.95 4.81
N GLU A 61 4.77 -5.42 5.98
CA GLU A 61 5.59 -4.66 6.95
C GLU A 61 6.94 -4.25 6.34
N LYS A 62 7.62 -5.15 5.62
CA LYS A 62 8.92 -4.85 4.97
C LYS A 62 8.78 -3.93 3.78
N VAL A 63 7.75 -4.11 2.95
CA VAL A 63 7.46 -3.26 1.80
C VAL A 63 7.03 -1.87 2.28
N ALA A 64 6.14 -1.79 3.27
CA ALA A 64 5.72 -0.51 3.85
C ALA A 64 6.79 0.14 4.75
N GLY A 65 7.80 -0.62 5.20
CA GLY A 65 8.80 -0.14 6.16
C GLY A 65 8.26 0.01 7.59
N VAL A 66 7.02 -0.42 7.85
CA VAL A 66 6.35 -0.29 9.14
C VAL A 66 6.58 -1.57 9.94
N VAL A 67 7.53 -1.55 10.88
CA VAL A 67 7.68 -2.62 11.87
C VAL A 67 6.86 -2.26 13.11
N ALA A 68 5.91 -3.13 13.48
CA ALA A 68 5.00 -2.89 14.61
C ALA A 68 5.68 -2.76 16.00
N ALA A 69 6.98 -3.08 16.10
CA ALA A 69 7.76 -2.95 17.34
C ALA A 69 8.41 -1.56 17.57
N CYS A 70 8.16 -0.59 16.69
CA CYS A 70 8.85 0.69 16.74
C CYS A 70 8.20 1.74 17.67
N ASN A 71 9.05 2.48 18.41
CA ASN A 71 8.71 3.74 19.09
C ASN A 71 7.83 4.63 18.17
N PRO A 72 6.80 5.32 18.71
CA PRO A 72 5.91 6.21 17.94
C PRO A 72 6.60 7.09 16.89
N LYS A 73 7.80 7.62 17.19
CA LYS A 73 8.58 8.43 16.23
C LYS A 73 9.01 7.62 14.99
N LYS A 74 9.58 6.42 15.20
CA LYS A 74 9.99 5.52 14.11
C LYS A 74 8.79 5.02 13.29
N ARG A 75 7.64 4.81 13.95
CA ARG A 75 6.38 4.49 13.27
C ARG A 75 5.93 5.64 12.36
N ALA A 76 6.00 6.89 12.83
CA ALA A 76 5.67 8.06 12.02
C ALA A 76 6.62 8.22 10.83
N GLU A 77 7.93 8.02 11.03
CA GLU A 77 8.93 8.03 9.95
C GLU A 77 8.64 6.95 8.90
N ALA A 78 8.31 5.72 9.32
CA ALA A 78 7.95 4.64 8.40
C ALA A 78 6.66 4.93 7.61
N ILE A 79 5.64 5.50 8.27
CA ILE A 79 4.39 5.92 7.61
C ILE A 79 4.67 7.02 6.58
N ASN A 80 5.46 8.03 6.93
CA ASN A 80 5.83 9.10 6.01
C ASN A 80 6.59 8.55 4.80
N ALA A 81 7.57 7.66 5.02
CA ALA A 81 8.32 7.02 3.93
C ALA A 81 7.44 6.13 3.04
N ALA A 82 6.41 5.47 3.60
CA ALA A 82 5.42 4.75 2.79
C ALA A 82 4.57 5.72 1.97
N ALA A 83 4.08 6.81 2.58
CA ALA A 83 3.26 7.82 1.93
C ALA A 83 4.01 8.56 0.80
N GLU A 84 5.29 8.88 1.01
CA GLU A 84 6.15 9.49 0.00
C GLU A 84 6.28 8.59 -1.24
N ARG A 85 6.54 7.29 -1.04
CA ARG A 85 6.60 6.32 -2.15
C ARG A 85 5.27 6.20 -2.88
N SER A 86 4.16 6.16 -2.16
CA SER A 86 2.83 6.17 -2.78
C SER A 86 2.58 7.45 -3.58
N ALA A 87 3.00 8.60 -3.07
CA ALA A 87 2.87 9.88 -3.75
C ALA A 87 3.71 9.94 -5.03
N GLU A 88 4.94 9.40 -5.01
CA GLU A 88 5.80 9.31 -6.20
C GLU A 88 5.15 8.48 -7.31
N ILE A 89 4.60 7.31 -6.98
CA ILE A 89 3.88 6.45 -7.95
C ILE A 89 2.71 7.22 -8.58
N ILE A 90 1.88 7.85 -7.74
CA ILE A 90 0.72 8.62 -8.20
C ILE A 90 1.16 9.78 -9.09
N LYS A 91 2.21 10.51 -8.71
CA LYS A 91 2.72 11.64 -9.48
C LYS A 91 3.23 11.18 -10.85
N ARG A 92 3.98 10.08 -10.92
CA ARG A 92 4.42 9.51 -12.21
C ARG A 92 3.22 9.12 -13.08
N HIS A 93 2.20 8.47 -12.50
CA HIS A 93 0.99 8.11 -13.27
C HIS A 93 0.25 9.34 -13.81
N GLN A 94 0.23 10.44 -13.06
CA GLN A 94 -0.34 11.71 -13.50
C GLN A 94 0.45 12.34 -14.65
N GLU A 95 1.79 12.30 -14.58
CA GLU A 95 2.69 12.79 -15.62
C GLU A 95 2.52 11.96 -16.90
N GLU A 96 2.62 10.64 -16.82
CA GLU A 96 2.42 9.72 -17.96
C GLU A 96 1.03 9.89 -18.61
N SER A 97 -0.01 10.08 -17.79
CA SER A 97 -1.37 10.36 -18.30
C SER A 97 -1.46 11.72 -19.00
N SER A 98 -0.70 12.71 -18.54
CA SER A 98 -0.66 14.04 -19.15
C SER A 98 0.06 14.00 -20.50
N GLU A 99 1.17 13.27 -20.60
CA GLU A 99 1.90 13.07 -21.86
C GLU A 99 1.02 12.39 -22.93
N ILE A 100 0.26 11.35 -22.56
CA ILE A 100 -0.71 10.72 -23.48
C ILE A 100 -1.75 11.74 -23.95
N ARG A 101 -2.29 12.54 -23.02
CA ARG A 101 -3.30 13.55 -23.33
C ARG A 101 -2.75 14.60 -24.30
N GLU A 102 -1.52 15.05 -24.08
CA GLU A 102 -0.84 15.98 -24.99
C GLU A 102 -0.65 15.38 -26.37
N ARG A 103 -0.17 14.13 -26.47
CA ARG A 103 -0.02 13.43 -27.75
C ARG A 103 -1.35 13.28 -28.49
N LEU A 104 -2.42 12.92 -27.77
CA LEU A 104 -3.77 12.83 -28.33
C LEU A 104 -4.22 14.17 -28.92
N TYR A 105 -4.06 15.27 -28.18
CA TYR A 105 -4.47 16.60 -28.64
C TYR A 105 -3.62 17.09 -29.81
N ALA A 106 -2.31 16.82 -29.80
CA ALA A 106 -1.43 17.10 -30.92
C ALA A 106 -1.87 16.33 -32.18
N GLY A 107 -2.14 15.03 -32.06
CA GLY A 107 -2.64 14.20 -33.16
C GLY A 107 -3.99 14.67 -33.70
N LEU A 108 -4.92 15.06 -32.82
CA LEU A 108 -6.24 15.59 -33.22
C LEU A 108 -6.09 16.93 -33.96
N LYS A 109 -5.20 17.79 -33.48
CA LYS A 109 -4.89 19.07 -34.14
C LYS A 109 -4.28 18.83 -35.52
N ALA A 110 -3.30 17.94 -35.63
CA ALA A 110 -2.66 17.58 -36.89
C ALA A 110 -3.66 16.97 -37.88
N HIS A 111 -4.53 16.06 -37.42
CA HIS A 111 -5.54 15.44 -38.27
C HIS A 111 -6.57 16.46 -38.80
N ARG A 112 -6.93 17.47 -37.99
CA ARG A 112 -7.83 18.56 -38.42
C ARG A 112 -7.18 19.52 -39.41
N ALA A 113 -5.88 19.78 -39.24
CA ALA A 113 -5.13 20.69 -40.11
C ALA A 113 -4.65 20.02 -41.42
N ALA A 114 -4.70 18.69 -41.52
CA ALA A 114 -4.26 17.96 -42.68
C ALA A 114 -5.16 18.20 -43.91
N GLU A 115 -4.54 18.60 -45.01
CA GLU A 115 -5.21 18.92 -46.27
C GLU A 115 -5.16 17.76 -47.26
N THR A 116 -4.13 16.91 -47.15
CA THR A 116 -3.97 15.73 -48.01
C THR A 116 -4.37 14.44 -47.32
N LYS A 117 -4.62 13.41 -48.12
CA LYS A 117 -4.94 12.07 -47.63
C LYS A 117 -3.77 11.49 -46.83
N GLU A 118 -2.55 11.68 -47.32
CA GLU A 118 -1.31 11.19 -46.72
C GLU A 118 -1.08 11.84 -45.34
N GLN A 119 -1.31 13.15 -45.23
CA GLN A 119 -1.20 13.87 -43.95
C GLN A 119 -2.26 13.40 -42.95
N LYS A 120 -3.51 13.20 -43.40
CA LYS A 120 -4.58 12.65 -42.55
C LYS A 120 -4.23 11.26 -42.05
N GLN A 121 -3.68 10.43 -42.92
CA GLN A 121 -3.29 9.07 -42.56
C GLN A 121 -2.14 9.07 -41.55
N LEU A 122 -1.12 9.91 -41.74
CA LEU A 122 -0.03 10.05 -40.77
C LEU A 122 -0.53 10.50 -39.39
N ALA A 123 -1.37 11.54 -39.34
CA ALA A 123 -1.96 12.00 -38.08
C ALA A 123 -2.85 10.93 -37.43
N PHE A 124 -3.53 10.11 -38.23
CA PHE A 124 -4.32 8.99 -37.75
C PHE A 124 -3.46 7.86 -37.16
N GLU A 125 -2.29 7.57 -37.75
CA GLU A 125 -1.31 6.64 -37.14
C GLU A 125 -0.84 7.14 -35.76
N ASP A 126 -0.60 8.43 -35.62
CA ASP A 126 -0.23 9.02 -34.33
C ASP A 126 -1.35 8.93 -33.28
N LEU A 127 -2.61 9.11 -33.70
CA LEU A 127 -3.76 8.91 -32.83
C LEU A 127 -3.91 7.44 -32.38
N LYS A 128 -3.64 6.49 -33.29
CA LYS A 128 -3.61 5.07 -32.94
C LYS A 128 -2.49 4.76 -31.95
N ALA A 129 -1.30 5.32 -32.17
CA ALA A 129 -0.18 5.18 -31.24
C ALA A 129 -0.53 5.75 -29.85
N ALA A 130 -1.16 6.92 -29.78
CA ALA A 130 -1.62 7.51 -28.52
C ALA A 130 -2.65 6.62 -27.80
N LYS A 131 -3.59 6.03 -28.53
CA LYS A 131 -4.57 5.07 -27.98
C LYS A 131 -3.89 3.82 -27.41
N ILE A 132 -2.99 3.20 -28.17
CA ILE A 132 -2.26 1.99 -27.73
C ILE A 132 -1.41 2.29 -26.49
N ALA A 133 -0.72 3.43 -26.49
CA ALA A 133 0.06 3.89 -25.34
C ALA A 133 -0.85 4.09 -24.11
N SER A 134 -2.01 4.72 -24.28
CA SER A 134 -3.01 4.91 -23.21
C SER A 134 -3.46 3.59 -22.58
N GLU A 135 -3.79 2.59 -23.39
CA GLU A 135 -4.26 1.29 -22.90
C GLU A 135 -3.14 0.53 -22.20
N THR A 136 -1.92 0.61 -22.73
CA THR A 136 -0.74 -0.02 -22.15
C THR A 136 -0.41 0.61 -20.79
N LEU A 137 -0.39 1.93 -20.70
CA LEU A 137 -0.12 2.64 -19.45
C LEU A 137 -1.22 2.40 -18.42
N LEU A 138 -2.49 2.32 -18.82
CA LEU A 138 -3.57 1.95 -17.89
C LEU A 138 -3.36 0.57 -17.25
N ASN A 139 -2.88 -0.41 -18.03
CA ASN A 139 -2.56 -1.74 -17.51
C ASN A 139 -1.36 -1.72 -16.56
N ILE A 140 -0.32 -0.95 -16.90
CA ILE A 140 0.86 -0.75 -16.04
C ILE A 140 0.45 -0.09 -14.72
N HIS A 141 -0.29 1.02 -14.80
CA HIS A 141 -0.78 1.76 -13.63
C HIS A 141 -1.60 0.86 -12.71
N ARG A 142 -2.52 0.07 -13.28
CA ARG A 142 -3.33 -0.89 -12.51
C ARG A 142 -2.44 -1.94 -11.84
N ALA A 143 -1.56 -2.60 -12.58
CA ALA A 143 -0.69 -3.65 -12.04
C ALA A 143 0.19 -3.11 -10.90
N GLU A 144 0.72 -1.90 -11.07
CA GLU A 144 1.54 -1.25 -10.05
C GLU A 144 0.73 -0.83 -8.83
N ARG A 145 -0.43 -0.19 -9.01
CA ARG A 145 -1.30 0.18 -7.89
C ARG A 145 -1.73 -1.04 -7.08
N GLN A 146 -2.01 -2.18 -7.73
CA GLN A 146 -2.28 -3.45 -7.06
C GLN A 146 -1.07 -3.96 -6.28
N ALA A 147 0.13 -3.93 -6.89
CA ALA A 147 1.37 -4.37 -6.24
C ALA A 147 1.70 -3.54 -4.98
N TRP A 148 1.30 -2.26 -4.96
CA TRP A 148 1.55 -1.33 -3.85
C TRP A 148 0.34 -1.12 -2.93
N GLY A 149 -0.75 -1.87 -3.10
CA GLY A 149 -1.95 -1.74 -2.26
C GLY A 149 -2.67 -0.39 -2.36
N LEU A 150 -2.49 0.34 -3.47
CA LEU A 150 -3.12 1.64 -3.71
C LEU A 150 -4.55 1.52 -4.27
N ASP A 151 -4.98 0.30 -4.58
CA ASP A 151 -6.29 -0.01 -5.17
C ASP A 151 -7.32 -0.47 -4.13
N GLU A 152 -7.03 -0.38 -2.83
CA GLU A 152 -7.99 -0.78 -1.80
C GLU A 152 -9.29 0.02 -1.91
N GLU A 153 -10.35 -0.70 -2.30
CA GLU A 153 -11.74 -0.31 -2.20
C GLU A 153 -12.05 0.23 -0.80
N ARG A 154 -12.17 1.56 -0.73
CA ARG A 154 -13.28 2.26 -0.07
C ARG A 154 -13.86 1.51 1.14
N SER A 155 -13.12 1.46 2.26
CA SER A 155 -13.83 1.69 3.52
C SER A 155 -14.36 3.12 3.42
N ARG A 156 -15.59 3.27 2.93
CA ARG A 156 -16.37 4.49 3.11
C ARG A 156 -16.44 4.67 4.62
N ALA A 157 -15.54 5.48 5.17
CA ALA A 157 -15.94 6.26 6.31
C ALA A 157 -17.06 7.15 5.77
N ASP A 158 -18.30 6.71 5.97
CA ASP A 158 -19.44 7.60 5.87
C ASP A 158 -19.17 8.70 6.88
N VAL A 159 -18.61 9.81 6.41
CA VAL A 159 -18.53 11.04 7.17
C VAL A 159 -19.97 11.54 7.24
N VAL A 160 -20.71 11.01 8.21
CA VAL A 160 -21.99 11.57 8.63
C VAL A 160 -21.64 12.86 9.35
N ILE A 161 -21.73 13.98 8.64
CA ILE A 161 -21.71 15.30 9.26
C ILE A 161 -23.05 15.44 10.00
N HIS A 162 -23.05 15.22 11.32
CA HIS A 162 -24.15 15.72 12.15
C HIS A 162 -24.02 17.23 12.19
N TRP A 163 -24.96 17.91 11.53
CA TRP A 163 -25.17 19.33 11.70
C TRP A 163 -26.09 19.49 12.90
N ASP A 164 -25.51 19.78 14.06
CA ASP A 164 -26.27 20.29 15.22
C ASP A 164 -26.50 21.78 14.99
N GLY A 165 -27.62 22.08 14.33
CA GLY A 165 -28.15 23.43 14.28
C GLY A 165 -28.96 23.70 15.52
N ASP A 166 -28.45 24.58 16.37
CA ASP A 166 -29.22 25.26 17.41
C ASP A 166 -30.26 26.19 16.75
N GLU A 167 -31.54 25.85 16.84
CA GLU A 167 -32.68 26.78 16.95
C GLU A 167 -33.71 26.24 17.95
#